data_AF-A0A354XAR4-F1
#
_entry.id   AF-A0A354XAR4-F1
#
_cell.length_a   1.000
_cell.length_b   1.000
_cell.length_c   1.000
_cell.angle_alpha   90.00
_cell.angle_beta   90.00
_cell.angle_gamma   90.00
#
_symmetry.space_group_name_H-M   'P 1'
#
loop_
_entity.id
_entity.type
_entity.pdbx_description
1 polymer ?
#
loop_
_entity_poly.entity_id
_entity_poly.type
_entity_poly.pdbx_seq_one_letter_code
_entity_poly.pdbx_strand_id
1 'polypeptide(L)'
;MEKRWRYSLGISLEQTILQLLQEIIMAKHAPKNLKPTYLLRALGNQEIAVLKLRLFLELSIAHETKISQCQAILSEIGRMLGGWLKSLGAS
;
A
#
# COMPACT_ATOMS: atom_id res chain seq x y z
N MET A 1 1.51 -13.28 23.58
CA MET A 1 1.94 -13.11 22.17
C MET A 1 2.59 -11.74 22.01
N GLU A 2 3.85 -11.78 21.60
CA GLU A 2 4.90 -10.83 21.97
C GLU A 2 4.80 -9.47 21.30
N LYS A 3 5.16 -8.42 22.06
CA LYS A 3 5.48 -7.07 21.57
C LYS A 3 6.32 -7.10 20.27
N ARG A 4 7.22 -8.07 20.13
CA ARG A 4 8.10 -8.29 18.97
C ARG A 4 7.35 -8.29 17.63
N TRP A 5 6.27 -9.06 17.50
CA TRP A 5 5.51 -9.16 16.24
C TRP A 5 4.82 -7.85 15.88
N ARG A 6 4.33 -7.13 16.89
CA ARG A 6 3.71 -5.80 16.69
C ARG A 6 4.72 -4.80 16.17
N TYR A 7 5.91 -4.77 16.77
CA TYR A 7 6.97 -3.87 16.36
C TYR A 7 7.53 -4.23 14.98
N SER A 8 7.82 -5.51 14.72
CA SER A 8 8.37 -5.93 13.42
C SER A 8 7.37 -5.74 12.28
N LEU A 9 6.10 -6.12 12.48
CA LEU A 9 5.06 -5.96 11.47
C LEU A 9 4.69 -4.50 11.27
N GLY A 10 4.66 -3.70 12.35
CA GLY A 10 4.45 -2.25 12.30
C GLY A 10 5.54 -1.53 11.50
N ILE A 11 6.81 -1.75 11.84
CA ILE A 11 7.94 -1.18 11.11
C ILE A 11 7.90 -1.59 9.63
N SER A 12 7.62 -2.86 9.36
CA SER A 12 7.54 -3.35 7.99
C SER A 12 6.35 -2.76 7.21
N LEU A 13 5.22 -2.51 7.87
CA LEU A 13 4.07 -1.83 7.25
C LEU A 13 4.38 -0.36 6.96
N GLU A 14 4.98 0.36 7.92
CA GLU A 14 5.41 1.75 7.75
C GLU A 14 6.38 1.90 6.57
N GLN A 15 7.36 1.00 6.45
CA GLN A 15 8.28 0.96 5.31
C GLN A 15 7.55 0.72 3.98
N THR A 16 6.57 -0.18 3.93
CA THR A 16 5.79 -0.41 2.71
C THR A 16 4.94 0.80 2.34
N ILE A 17 4.34 1.50 3.32
CA ILE A 17 3.60 2.74 3.08
C ILE A 17 4.54 3.83 2.57
N LEU A 18 5.75 3.94 3.13
CA LEU A 18 6.74 4.90 2.65
C LEU A 18 7.16 4.60 1.21
N GLN A 19 7.39 3.33 0.87
CA GLN A 19 7.70 2.92 -0.51
C GLN A 19 6.53 3.23 -1.45
N LEU A 20 5.29 2.93 -1.06
CA LEU A 20 4.10 3.29 -1.82
C LEU A 20 4.06 4.80 -2.13
N LEU A 21 4.26 5.64 -1.13
CA LEU A 21 4.30 7.09 -1.30
C LEU A 21 5.45 7.52 -2.22
N GLN A 22 6.63 6.91 -2.06
CA GLN A 22 7.77 7.17 -2.92
C GLN A 22 7.44 6.86 -4.39
N GLU A 23 6.90 5.67 -4.69
CA GLU A 23 6.53 5.28 -6.06
C GLU A 23 5.49 6.24 -6.66
N ILE A 24 4.50 6.70 -5.89
CA ILE A 24 3.51 7.68 -6.35
C ILE A 24 4.18 9.03 -6.67
N ILE A 25 5.07 9.50 -5.78
CA ILE A 25 5.83 10.75 -6.00
C ILE A 25 6.71 10.62 -7.24
N MET A 26 7.35 9.47 -7.45
CA MET A 26 8.14 9.22 -8.66
C MET A 26 7.27 9.18 -9.91
N ALA A 27 6.09 8.53 -9.87
CA ALA A 27 5.14 8.51 -10.99
C ALA A 27 4.68 9.92 -11.38
N LYS A 28 4.50 10.83 -10.40
CA LYS A 28 4.13 12.23 -10.66
C LYS A 28 5.18 12.94 -11.52
N HIS A 29 6.46 12.73 -11.24
CA HIS A 29 7.58 13.42 -11.90
C HIS A 29 8.16 12.64 -13.10
N ALA A 30 7.79 11.37 -13.26
CA ALA A 30 8.31 10.52 -14.32
C ALA A 30 7.81 10.94 -15.72
N PRO A 31 8.63 10.75 -16.76
CA PRO A 31 8.19 10.88 -18.14
C PRO A 31 7.11 9.83 -18.47
N LYS A 32 6.28 10.10 -19.49
CA LYS A 32 5.09 9.29 -19.82
C LYS A 32 5.37 7.79 -19.96
N ASN A 33 6.53 7.42 -20.51
CA ASN A 33 6.96 6.04 -20.70
C ASN A 33 7.30 5.30 -19.40
N LEU A 34 7.73 6.02 -18.36
CA LEU A 34 8.12 5.41 -17.07
C LEU A 34 7.01 5.47 -16.03
N LYS A 35 5.97 6.31 -16.22
CA LYS A 35 4.83 6.40 -15.32
C LYS A 35 4.17 5.05 -15.01
N PRO A 36 3.88 4.17 -16.00
CA PRO A 36 3.26 2.88 -15.73
C PRO A 36 4.11 2.02 -14.79
N THR A 37 5.44 2.04 -14.93
CA THR A 37 6.35 1.27 -14.08
C THR A 37 6.26 1.69 -12.61
N TYR A 38 6.26 3.00 -12.34
CA TYR A 38 6.12 3.51 -10.97
C TYR A 38 4.72 3.23 -10.41
N LEU A 39 3.67 3.36 -11.22
CA LEU A 39 2.30 3.05 -10.79
C LEU A 39 2.09 1.56 -10.51
N LEU A 40 2.70 0.66 -11.28
CA LEU A 40 2.67 -0.80 -11.02
C LEU A 40 3.38 -1.14 -9.71
N ARG A 41 4.54 -0.52 -9.43
CA ARG A 41 5.23 -0.69 -8.14
C ARG A 41 4.42 -0.14 -6.98
N ALA A 42 3.79 1.03 -7.15
CA ALA A 42 2.86 1.58 -6.17
C ALA A 42 1.72 0.60 -5.89
N LEU A 43 1.10 0.03 -6.94
CA LEU A 43 0.03 -0.95 -6.78
C LEU A 43 0.49 -2.18 -5.99
N GLY A 44 1.66 -2.75 -6.33
CA GLY A 44 2.23 -3.86 -5.57
C GLY A 44 2.49 -3.54 -4.09
N ASN A 45 3.01 -2.34 -3.78
CA ASN A 45 3.19 -1.92 -2.39
C ASN A 45 1.85 -1.72 -1.65
N GLN A 46 0.82 -1.23 -2.34
CA GLN A 46 -0.52 -1.10 -1.77
C GLN A 46 -1.11 -2.47 -1.41
N GLU A 47 -0.99 -3.48 -2.28
CA GLU A 47 -1.45 -4.84 -2.01
C GLU A 47 -0.70 -5.47 -0.82
N ILE A 48 0.62 -5.30 -0.77
CA ILE A 48 1.44 -5.76 0.37
C ILE A 48 0.99 -5.09 1.68
N ALA A 49 0.68 -3.79 1.66
CA ALA A 49 0.20 -3.07 2.84
C ALA A 49 -1.17 -3.60 3.31
N VAL A 50 -2.08 -3.92 2.38
CA VAL A 50 -3.38 -4.53 2.70
C VAL A 50 -3.20 -5.90 3.36
N LEU A 51 -2.31 -6.74 2.83
CA LEU A 51 -2.00 -8.04 3.41
C LEU A 51 -1.40 -7.92 4.82
N LYS A 52 -0.46 -6.99 5.01
CA LYS A 52 0.12 -6.72 6.34
C LYS A 52 -0.95 -6.27 7.33
N LEU A 53 -1.87 -5.38 6.95
CA LEU A 53 -3.01 -4.99 7.81
C LEU A 53 -3.93 -6.17 8.13
N ARG A 54 -4.14 -7.12 7.21
CA ARG A 54 -4.90 -8.34 7.51
C ARG A 54 -4.21 -9.18 8.59
N LEU A 55 -2.89 -9.32 8.55
CA LEU A 55 -2.11 -10.01 9.59
C LEU A 55 -2.27 -9.36 10.98
N PHE A 56 -2.45 -8.03 11.06
CA PHE A 56 -2.75 -7.37 12.34
C PHE A 56 -4.06 -7.84 12.98
N LEU A 57 -5.08 -8.15 12.16
CA LEU A 57 -6.36 -8.71 12.64
C LEU A 57 -6.20 -10.17 13.05
N GLU A 58 -5.57 -10.98 12.18
CA GLU A 58 -5.36 -12.42 12.43
C GLU A 58 -4.56 -12.68 13.71
N LEU A 59 -3.58 -11.81 14.01
CA LEU A 59 -2.75 -11.91 15.21
C LEU A 59 -3.35 -11.16 16.42
N SER A 60 -4.53 -10.55 16.26
CA SER A 60 -5.21 -9.72 17.27
C SER A 60 -4.28 -8.66 17.89
N ILE A 61 -3.43 -8.06 17.06
CA ILE A 61 -2.37 -7.14 17.49
C ILE A 61 -2.90 -5.71 17.69
N ALA A 62 -3.98 -5.35 17.00
CA ALA A 62 -4.52 -4.00 16.95
C ALA A 62 -6.06 -3.99 16.97
N HIS A 63 -6.64 -2.82 17.24
CA HIS A 63 -8.08 -2.63 17.30
C HIS A 63 -8.72 -2.75 15.91
N GLU A 64 -9.72 -3.62 15.78
CA GLU A 64 -10.35 -3.97 14.49
C GLU A 64 -10.86 -2.75 13.72
N THR A 65 -11.54 -1.82 14.39
CA THR A 65 -12.05 -0.59 13.76
C THR A 65 -10.94 0.25 13.14
N LYS A 66 -9.78 0.37 13.79
CA LYS A 66 -8.65 1.15 13.23
C LYS A 66 -8.07 0.46 12.00
N ILE A 67 -7.94 -0.87 12.05
CA ILE A 67 -7.46 -1.63 10.89
C ILE A 67 -8.43 -1.52 9.71
N SER A 68 -9.74 -1.63 9.96
CA SER A 68 -10.77 -1.49 8.93
C SER A 68 -10.74 -0.09 8.27
N GLN A 69 -10.57 0.97 9.07
CA GLN A 69 -10.39 2.33 8.53
C GLN A 69 -9.14 2.43 7.64
N CYS A 70 -8.01 1.87 8.06
CA CYS A 70 -6.79 1.84 7.25
C CYS A 70 -6.97 1.02 5.96
N GLN A 71 -7.66 -0.12 6.02
CA GLN A 71 -7.96 -0.94 4.85
C GLN A 71 -8.86 -0.20 3.85
N ALA A 72 -9.84 0.57 4.33
CA ALA A 72 -10.69 1.39 3.47
C ALA A 72 -9.88 2.45 2.71
N ILE A 73 -8.94 3.13 3.39
CA ILE A 73 -8.03 4.10 2.76
C ILE A 73 -7.14 3.43 1.72
N LEU A 74 -6.51 2.29 2.05
CA LEU A 74 -5.67 1.55 1.10
C LEU A 74 -6.47 1.06 -0.10
N SER A 75 -7.72 0.62 0.10
CA SER A 75 -8.60 0.19 -0.99
C SER A 75 -8.90 1.34 -1.95
N GLU A 76 -9.18 2.54 -1.42
CA GLU A 76 -9.36 3.73 -2.24
C GLU A 76 -8.09 4.07 -3.04
N ILE A 77 -6.92 4.01 -2.42
CA ILE A 77 -5.65 4.20 -3.12
C ILE A 77 -5.50 3.19 -4.26
N GLY A 78 -5.84 1.91 -4.03
CA GLY A 78 -5.82 0.88 -5.07
C GLY A 78 -6.74 1.21 -6.26
N ARG A 79 -7.95 1.72 -5.99
CA ARG A 79 -8.88 2.18 -7.05
C ARG A 79 -8.29 3.34 -7.86
N MET A 80 -7.67 4.31 -7.18
CA MET A 80 -7.01 5.45 -7.83
C MET A 80 -5.86 4.99 -8.72
N LEU A 81 -4.97 4.13 -8.19
CA LEU A 81 -3.83 3.58 -8.94
C LEU A 81 -4.28 2.79 -10.17
N GLY A 82 -5.29 1.93 -10.01
CA GLY A 82 -5.87 1.18 -11.13
C GLY A 82 -6.51 2.09 -12.19
N GLY A 83 -7.19 3.16 -11.77
CA GLY A 83 -7.72 4.17 -12.69
C GLY A 83 -6.63 4.89 -13.48
N TRP A 84 -5.51 5.23 -12.82
CA TRP A 84 -4.37 5.87 -13.48
C TRP A 84 -3.61 4.93 -14.41
N LEU A 85 -3.49 3.64 -14.11
CA LEU A 85 -2.89 2.66 -15.02
C LEU A 85 -3.72 2.49 -16.29
N LYS A 86 -5.04 2.34 -16.14
CA LYS A 86 -5.98 2.24 -17.27
C LYS A 86 -5.92 3.46 -18.19
N SER A 87 -5.80 4.67 -17.63
CA SER A 87 -5.71 5.90 -18.44
C SER A 87 -4.41 6.00 -19.26
N LEU A 88 -3.39 5.22 -18.90
CA LEU A 88 -2.13 5.12 -19.63
C LEU A 88 -2.10 3.96 -20.64
N GLY A 89 -3.18 3.19 -20.76
CA GLY A 89 -3.23 2.00 -21.63
C GLY A 89 -2.43 0.81 -21.10
N ALA A 90 -1.98 0.86 -19.84
CA ALA A 90 -1.40 -0.27 -19.14
C ALA A 90 -2.54 -1.08 -18.52
N SER A 91 -3.03 -2.08 -19.26
CA SER A 91 -4.06 -3.04 -18.81
C SER A 91 -3.48 -4.43 -18.75
#